data_AF-A0A964JC23-F1
#
_entry.id   AF-A0A964JC23-F1
#
_cell.length_a   1.000
_cell.length_b   1.000
_cell.length_c   1.000
_cell.angle_alpha   90.00
_cell.angle_beta   90.00
_cell.angle_gamma   90.00
#
_symmetry.space_group_name_H-M   'P 1'
#
loop_
_entity.id
_entity.type
_entity.pdbx_description
1 polymer ?
#
loop_
_entity_poly.entity_id
_entity_poly.type
_entity_poly.pdbx_seq_one_letter_code
_entity_poly.pdbx_strand_id
1 'polypeptide(L)'
;MNKNLSDKVLKIKIIIEENKENWTLQQVQNFYDNISNNKDLTDYEKEYLAEPCEKLISEKFPKKNPRRILNNKSLEARELLEEVHNIVTKEFDWSKNKVKQGVKPSGHMIGGKIYVGWYISYKNENKVNTGFGYIKEKEESDPYLKVDYRKVGQDFNEEKTFPIQLKDDALILFKNHLSKAINNKDYK
;
A
#
# COMPACT_ATOMS: atom_id res chain seq x y z
N MET A 1 17.50 -12.72 -9.24
CA MET A 1 18.03 -13.66 -8.23
C MET A 1 16.95 -14.70 -7.97
N ASN A 2 17.21 -15.98 -8.25
CA ASN A 2 16.34 -17.06 -7.77
C ASN A 2 16.44 -17.08 -6.24
N LYS A 3 15.40 -16.62 -5.56
CA LYS A 3 15.31 -16.73 -4.11
C LYS A 3 14.90 -18.17 -3.81
N ASN A 4 15.88 -19.02 -3.54
CA ASN A 4 15.62 -20.41 -3.13
C ASN A 4 14.84 -20.38 -1.82
N LEU A 5 13.60 -20.88 -1.86
CA LEU A 5 12.79 -21.12 -0.67
C LEU A 5 13.42 -22.26 0.12
N SER A 6 13.38 -22.16 1.45
CA SER A 6 13.84 -23.28 2.29
C SER A 6 12.92 -24.48 2.15
N ASP A 7 13.47 -25.70 2.31
CA ASP A 7 12.67 -26.94 2.31
C ASP A 7 11.56 -26.92 3.38
N LYS A 8 11.81 -26.20 4.48
CA LYS A 8 10.83 -25.95 5.54
C LYS A 8 9.62 -25.20 4.98
N VAL A 9 9.83 -24.14 4.21
CA VAL A 9 8.74 -23.33 3.63
C VAL A 9 7.96 -24.09 2.57
N LEU A 10 8.64 -24.88 1.74
CA LEU A 10 7.96 -25.74 0.76
C LEU A 10 7.06 -26.78 1.45
N LYS A 11 7.55 -27.42 2.52
CA LYS A 11 6.74 -28.35 3.34
C LYS A 11 5.54 -27.68 4.00
N ILE A 12 5.72 -26.46 4.52
CA ILE A 12 4.62 -25.69 5.11
C ILE A 12 3.52 -25.42 4.08
N LYS A 13 3.89 -25.06 2.84
CA LYS A 13 2.90 -24.86 1.77
C LYS A 13 2.13 -26.14 1.44
N ILE A 14 2.81 -27.29 1.36
CA ILE A 14 2.16 -28.59 1.14
C ILE A 14 1.13 -28.87 2.24
N ILE A 15 1.48 -28.61 3.51
CA ILE A 15 0.55 -28.78 4.63
C ILE A 15 -0.71 -27.91 4.46
N ILE A 16 -0.58 -26.65 4.02
CA ILE A 16 -1.72 -25.78 3.73
C ILE A 16 -2.61 -26.39 2.66
N GLU A 17 -2.01 -26.87 1.56
CA GLU A 17 -2.74 -27.41 0.41
C GLU A 17 -3.42 -28.75 0.72
N GLU A 18 -2.79 -29.62 1.51
CA GLU A 18 -3.35 -30.93 1.91
C GLU A 18 -4.50 -30.77 2.92
N ASN A 19 -4.47 -29.76 3.78
CA ASN A 19 -5.46 -29.57 4.84
C ASN A 19 -6.57 -28.56 4.48
N LYS A 20 -6.49 -27.94 3.30
CA LYS A 20 -7.38 -26.86 2.86
C LYS A 20 -8.88 -27.21 2.97
N GLU A 21 -9.26 -28.44 2.65
CA GLU A 21 -10.65 -28.90 2.68
C GLU A 21 -11.21 -29.05 4.10
N ASN A 22 -10.35 -29.22 5.10
CA ASN A 22 -10.75 -29.50 6.48
C ASN A 22 -10.61 -28.30 7.42
N TRP A 23 -9.87 -27.27 7.02
CA TRP A 23 -9.68 -26.09 7.86
C TRP A 23 -10.93 -25.21 7.95
N THR A 24 -11.20 -24.78 9.18
CA THR A 24 -12.13 -23.71 9.53
C THR A 24 -11.48 -22.34 9.33
N LEU A 25 -12.29 -21.28 9.19
CA LEU A 25 -11.79 -19.92 9.02
C LEU A 25 -10.80 -19.49 10.13
N GLN A 26 -11.11 -19.82 11.39
CA GLN A 26 -10.26 -19.49 12.54
C GLN A 26 -8.90 -20.21 12.46
N GLN A 27 -8.88 -21.45 11.97
CA GLN A 27 -7.62 -22.20 11.80
C GLN A 27 -6.75 -21.57 10.70
N VAL A 28 -7.36 -21.13 9.59
CA VAL A 28 -6.62 -20.42 8.53
C VAL A 28 -6.05 -19.09 9.07
N GLN A 29 -6.82 -18.35 9.87
CA GLN A 29 -6.36 -17.10 10.49
C GLN A 29 -5.19 -17.33 11.45
N ASN A 30 -5.34 -18.26 12.40
CA ASN A 30 -4.28 -18.59 13.35
C ASN A 30 -2.99 -19.01 12.62
N PHE A 31 -3.13 -19.76 11.52
CA PHE A 31 -2.00 -20.18 10.72
C PHE A 31 -1.30 -19.00 10.03
N TYR A 32 -2.08 -18.10 9.43
CA TYR A 32 -1.57 -16.87 8.82
C TYR A 32 -0.86 -15.97 9.83
N ASP A 33 -1.43 -15.80 11.03
CA ASP A 33 -0.84 -14.99 12.10
C ASP A 33 0.49 -15.59 12.56
N ASN A 34 0.57 -16.92 12.66
CA ASN A 34 1.80 -17.62 12.99
C ASN A 34 2.89 -17.42 11.92
N ILE A 35 2.55 -17.45 10.63
CA ILE A 35 3.49 -17.15 9.54
C ILE A 35 3.98 -15.70 9.65
N SER A 36 3.04 -14.76 9.79
CA SER A 36 3.33 -13.32 9.80
C SER A 36 4.24 -12.92 10.96
N ASN A 37 4.02 -13.52 12.13
CA ASN A 37 4.79 -13.25 13.34
C ASN A 37 6.08 -14.08 13.47
N ASN A 38 6.34 -15.03 12.57
CA ASN A 38 7.55 -15.85 12.62
C ASN A 38 8.79 -15.03 12.27
N LYS A 39 9.79 -14.97 13.16
CA LYS A 39 11.02 -14.20 12.96
C LYS A 39 12.06 -14.93 12.08
N ASP A 40 11.91 -16.24 11.91
CA ASP A 40 12.83 -17.08 11.14
C ASP A 40 12.49 -17.09 9.65
N LEU A 41 11.32 -16.56 9.27
CA LEU A 41 10.88 -16.45 7.88
C LEU A 41 11.26 -15.08 7.32
N THR A 42 11.83 -15.09 6.11
CA THR A 42 12.01 -13.86 5.34
C THR A 42 10.66 -13.28 4.90
N ASP A 43 10.60 -11.98 4.61
CA ASP A 43 9.38 -11.35 4.09
C ASP A 43 8.86 -12.03 2.81
N TYR A 44 9.77 -12.52 1.97
CA TYR A 44 9.42 -13.26 0.77
C TYR A 44 8.78 -14.63 1.07
N GLU A 45 9.32 -15.36 2.05
CA GLU A 45 8.73 -16.64 2.49
C GLU A 45 7.38 -16.44 3.19
N LYS A 46 7.22 -15.34 3.93
CA LYS A 46 5.92 -14.98 4.52
C LYS A 46 4.87 -14.70 3.45
N GLU A 47 5.21 -13.90 2.45
CA GLU A 47 4.33 -13.61 1.31
C GLU A 47 3.97 -14.89 0.53
N TYR A 48 4.96 -15.76 0.28
CA TYR A 48 4.76 -17.05 -0.39
C TYR A 48 3.79 -17.99 0.35
N LEU A 49 3.79 -17.96 1.69
CA LEU A 49 2.90 -18.77 2.54
C LEU A 49 1.55 -18.10 2.82
N ALA A 50 1.48 -16.77 2.72
CA ALA A 50 0.26 -15.98 2.87
C ALA A 50 -0.71 -16.20 1.70
N GLU A 51 -0.20 -16.26 0.46
CA GLU A 51 -1.02 -16.40 -0.76
C GLU A 51 -1.95 -17.63 -0.73
N PRO A 52 -1.49 -18.85 -0.38
CA PRO A 52 -2.38 -20.01 -0.23
C PRO A 52 -3.49 -19.82 0.81
N CYS A 53 -3.22 -19.09 1.91
CA CYS A 53 -4.22 -18.82 2.95
C CYS A 53 -5.30 -17.84 2.43
N GLU A 54 -4.90 -16.80 1.70
CA GLU A 54 -5.83 -15.85 1.07
C GLU A 54 -6.72 -16.53 0.03
N LYS A 55 -6.12 -17.40 -0.81
CA LYS A 55 -6.84 -18.19 -1.81
C LYS A 55 -7.85 -19.13 -1.16
N LEU A 56 -7.43 -19.84 -0.11
CA LEU A 56 -8.31 -20.74 0.64
C LEU A 56 -9.53 -20.03 1.22
N ILE A 57 -9.34 -18.84 1.79
CA ILE A 57 -10.48 -18.07 2.33
C ILE A 57 -11.41 -17.61 1.22
N SER A 58 -10.87 -17.18 0.08
CA SER A 58 -11.66 -16.75 -1.08
C SER A 58 -12.53 -17.89 -1.63
N GLU A 59 -11.99 -19.12 -1.67
CA GLU A 59 -12.66 -20.28 -2.24
C GLU A 59 -13.70 -20.89 -1.28
N LYS A 60 -13.35 -21.13 -0.01
CA LYS A 60 -14.24 -21.81 0.95
C LYS A 60 -15.18 -20.89 1.70
N PHE A 61 -14.82 -19.61 1.83
CA PHE A 61 -15.62 -18.64 2.58
C PHE A 61 -15.96 -17.43 1.70
N PRO A 62 -16.68 -17.61 0.57
CA PRO A 62 -16.89 -16.55 -0.42
C PRO A 62 -17.68 -15.34 0.10
N LYS A 63 -18.42 -15.49 1.21
CA LYS A 63 -19.11 -14.38 1.92
C LYS A 63 -18.18 -13.59 2.85
N LYS A 64 -16.91 -13.94 2.93
CA LYS A 64 -15.90 -13.40 3.84
C LYS A 64 -14.76 -12.80 3.01
N ASN A 65 -14.39 -11.56 3.29
CA ASN A 65 -13.26 -10.93 2.60
C ASN A 65 -11.94 -11.39 3.27
N PRO A 66 -11.09 -12.19 2.59
CA PRO A 66 -9.82 -12.70 3.12
C PRO A 66 -8.92 -11.61 3.67
N ARG A 67 -8.93 -10.47 2.99
CA ARG A 67 -8.08 -9.30 3.23
C ARG A 67 -8.38 -8.62 4.56
N ARG A 68 -9.66 -8.60 4.95
CA ARG A 68 -10.13 -8.09 6.25
C ARG A 68 -9.90 -9.08 7.39
N ILE A 69 -9.71 -10.35 7.06
CA ILE A 69 -9.68 -11.48 8.01
C ILE A 69 -8.25 -11.84 8.39
N LEU A 70 -7.30 -11.63 7.48
CA LEU A 70 -5.88 -11.95 7.66
C LEU A 70 -5.04 -10.71 8.03
N ASN A 71 -5.66 -9.56 8.29
CA ASN A 71 -5.05 -8.43 9.00
C ASN A 71 -3.73 -7.88 8.41
N ASN A 72 -3.66 -7.68 7.09
CA ASN A 72 -2.59 -6.86 6.51
C ASN A 72 -2.91 -5.37 6.78
N LYS A 73 -2.28 -4.79 7.81
CA LYS A 73 -2.46 -3.38 8.23
C LYS A 73 -2.30 -2.36 7.11
N SER A 74 -1.65 -2.73 6.00
CA SER A 74 -1.39 -1.86 4.86
C SER A 74 -2.37 -2.04 3.70
N LEU A 75 -3.27 -3.02 3.75
CA LEU A 75 -4.03 -3.45 2.60
C LEU A 75 -5.05 -2.41 2.15
N GLU A 76 -5.82 -1.87 3.09
CA GLU A 76 -6.78 -0.80 2.81
C GLU A 76 -6.09 0.42 2.19
N ALA A 77 -4.94 0.82 2.76
CA ALA A 77 -4.13 1.92 2.26
C ALA A 77 -3.65 1.65 0.82
N ARG A 78 -3.20 0.42 0.53
CA ARG A 78 -2.69 0.04 -0.80
C ARG A 78 -3.81 -0.03 -1.83
N GLU A 79 -4.94 -0.66 -1.52
CA GLU A 79 -6.08 -0.76 -2.44
C GLU A 79 -6.60 0.64 -2.83
N LEU A 80 -6.77 1.52 -1.84
CA LEU A 80 -7.20 2.90 -2.08
C LEU A 80 -6.19 3.65 -2.95
N LEU A 81 -4.90 3.53 -2.66
CA LEU A 81 -3.87 4.24 -3.42
C LEU A 81 -3.65 3.63 -4.81
N GLU A 82 -3.85 2.33 -5.00
CA GLU A 82 -3.81 1.68 -6.31
C GLU A 82 -4.99 2.14 -7.17
N GLU A 83 -6.19 2.26 -6.59
CA GLU A 83 -7.36 2.87 -7.25
C GLU A 83 -7.05 4.31 -7.70
N VAL A 84 -6.59 5.15 -6.77
CA VAL A 84 -6.23 6.55 -7.06
C VAL A 84 -5.14 6.63 -8.13
N HIS A 85 -4.09 5.82 -8.03
CA HIS A 85 -2.99 5.78 -8.99
C HIS A 85 -3.51 5.43 -10.38
N ASN A 86 -4.32 4.38 -10.50
CA ASN A 86 -4.90 3.93 -11.77
C ASN A 86 -5.78 4.99 -12.42
N ILE A 87 -6.52 5.78 -11.64
CA ILE A 87 -7.29 6.92 -12.14
C ILE A 87 -6.34 7.98 -12.72
N VAL A 88 -5.38 8.45 -11.94
CA VAL A 88 -4.53 9.58 -12.34
C VAL A 88 -3.51 9.22 -13.44
N THR A 89 -3.07 7.98 -13.55
CA THR A 89 -2.17 7.56 -14.65
C THR A 89 -2.90 7.37 -15.98
N LYS A 90 -4.23 7.25 -15.97
CA LYS A 90 -5.03 7.28 -17.20
C LYS A 90 -5.29 8.71 -17.69
N GLU A 91 -5.32 9.67 -16.76
CA GLU A 91 -5.66 11.07 -17.05
C GLU A 91 -4.44 11.97 -17.31
N PHE A 92 -3.26 11.60 -16.82
CA PHE A 92 -2.05 12.42 -16.91
C PHE A 92 -0.87 11.63 -17.51
N ASP A 93 0.07 12.32 -18.16
CA ASP A 93 1.33 11.72 -18.61
C ASP A 93 2.38 11.70 -17.48
N TRP A 94 2.66 10.51 -16.97
CA TRP A 94 3.62 10.29 -15.90
C TRP A 94 5.05 10.02 -16.39
N SER A 95 5.31 10.02 -17.71
CA SER A 95 6.61 9.68 -18.31
C SER A 95 7.78 10.51 -17.77
N LYS A 96 7.52 11.75 -17.35
CA LYS A 96 8.52 12.69 -16.81
C LYS A 96 8.69 12.62 -15.29
N ASN A 97 8.04 11.68 -14.61
CA ASN A 97 8.18 11.52 -13.16
C ASN A 97 9.62 11.10 -12.80
N LYS A 98 10.27 11.88 -11.93
CA LYS A 98 11.65 11.65 -11.46
C LYS A 98 11.74 10.81 -10.19
N VAL A 99 10.60 10.35 -9.67
CA VAL A 99 10.54 9.38 -8.57
C VAL A 99 9.89 8.09 -9.04
N LYS A 100 10.15 6.99 -8.34
CA LYS A 100 9.53 5.68 -8.61
C LYS A 100 8.00 5.85 -8.74
N GLN A 101 7.40 5.31 -9.80
CA GLN A 101 5.95 5.32 -10.00
C GLN A 101 5.26 4.21 -9.16
N GLY A 102 3.95 4.34 -8.97
CA GLY A 102 3.15 3.41 -8.17
C GLY A 102 3.12 3.70 -6.67
N VAL A 103 2.43 2.83 -5.95
CA VAL A 103 2.19 2.90 -4.50
C VAL A 103 3.45 2.54 -3.72
N LYS A 104 3.84 3.39 -2.78
CA LYS A 104 5.11 3.33 -2.05
C LYS A 104 4.90 3.37 -0.53
N PRO A 105 5.65 2.57 0.23
CA PRO A 105 5.65 2.69 1.68
C PRO A 105 6.35 4.00 2.10
N SER A 106 5.78 4.69 3.09
CA SER A 106 6.38 5.88 3.71
C SER A 106 7.64 5.51 4.48
N GLY A 107 8.69 6.33 4.35
CA GLY A 107 9.90 6.17 5.17
C GLY A 107 9.62 6.26 6.67
N HIS A 108 8.57 6.97 7.10
CA HIS A 108 8.13 7.00 8.49
C HIS A 108 7.57 5.64 8.94
N MET A 109 6.84 4.94 8.08
CA MET A 109 6.33 3.59 8.38
C MET A 109 7.48 2.58 8.42
N ILE A 110 8.40 2.64 7.44
CA ILE A 110 9.61 1.79 7.42
C ILE A 110 10.46 2.02 8.67
N GLY A 111 10.58 3.27 9.11
CA GLY A 111 11.31 3.65 10.33
C GLY A 111 10.51 3.47 11.63
N GLY A 112 9.32 2.86 11.60
CA GLY A 112 8.51 2.57 12.79
C GLY A 112 7.89 3.80 13.48
N LYS A 113 7.86 4.97 12.84
CA LYS A 113 7.33 6.23 13.40
C LYS A 113 5.81 6.36 13.28
N ILE A 114 5.20 5.66 12.34
CA ILE A 114 3.74 5.64 12.12
C ILE A 114 3.28 4.20 11.85
N TYR A 115 2.05 3.87 12.25
CA TYR A 115 1.49 2.52 12.15
C TYR A 115 1.28 2.08 10.69
N VAL A 116 0.70 2.96 9.86
CA VAL A 116 0.52 2.78 8.41
C VAL A 116 0.86 4.09 7.70
N GLY A 117 1.66 4.00 6.65
CA GLY A 117 1.93 5.13 5.77
C GLY A 117 2.27 4.64 4.38
N TRP A 118 1.40 4.96 3.42
CA TRP A 118 1.60 4.67 2.00
C TRP A 118 1.27 5.90 1.18
N TYR A 119 1.89 6.02 0.00
CA TYR A 119 1.66 7.17 -0.86
C TYR A 119 1.98 6.89 -2.33
N ILE A 120 1.43 7.73 -3.19
CA ILE A 120 1.88 7.93 -4.56
C ILE A 120 2.42 9.36 -4.69
N SER A 121 3.32 9.60 -5.64
CA SER A 121 3.87 10.93 -5.83
C SER A 121 4.42 11.14 -7.22
N TYR A 122 4.38 12.39 -7.66
CA TYR A 122 4.96 12.86 -8.91
C TYR A 122 5.98 13.98 -8.62
N LYS A 123 7.16 13.89 -9.23
CA LYS A 123 8.19 14.93 -9.16
C LYS A 123 8.72 15.24 -10.55
N ASN A 124 8.72 16.51 -10.96
CA ASN A 124 9.28 16.92 -12.24
C ASN A 124 10.78 17.31 -12.14
N GLU A 125 11.38 17.67 -13.28
CA GLU A 125 12.79 18.08 -13.37
C GLU A 125 13.07 19.38 -12.60
N ASN A 126 12.08 20.26 -12.52
CA ASN A 126 12.12 21.53 -11.80
C ASN A 126 11.91 21.38 -10.28
N LYS A 127 12.00 20.13 -9.78
CA LYS A 127 11.87 19.79 -8.36
C LYS A 127 10.50 20.13 -7.75
N VAL A 128 9.48 20.39 -8.56
CA VAL A 128 8.09 20.46 -8.10
C VAL A 128 7.63 19.05 -7.80
N ASN A 129 7.03 18.85 -6.63
CA ASN A 129 6.60 17.57 -6.11
C ASN A 129 5.15 17.67 -5.64
N THR A 130 4.37 16.63 -5.93
CA THR A 130 3.06 16.42 -5.32
C THR A 130 2.87 14.98 -4.88
N GLY A 131 2.22 14.78 -3.75
CA GLY A 131 1.93 13.47 -3.18
C GLY A 131 0.48 13.33 -2.77
N PHE A 132 0.01 12.08 -2.80
CA PHE A 132 -1.26 11.64 -2.21
C PHE A 132 -0.95 10.45 -1.32
N GLY A 133 -1.19 10.58 -0.03
CA GLY A 133 -0.85 9.60 0.99
C GLY A 133 -2.04 9.15 1.82
N TYR A 134 -2.00 7.90 2.26
CA TYR A 134 -2.85 7.34 3.31
C TYR A 134 -1.98 7.17 4.56
N ILE A 135 -2.42 7.75 5.67
CA ILE A 135 -1.67 7.76 6.93
C ILE A 135 -2.57 7.29 8.06
N LYS A 136 -2.03 6.43 8.91
CA LYS A 136 -2.58 6.07 10.21
C LYS A 136 -1.44 6.12 11.22
N GLU A 137 -1.50 7.07 12.16
CA GLU A 137 -0.37 7.32 13.06
C GLU A 137 -0.16 6.18 14.05
N LYS A 138 -1.24 5.68 14.65
CA LYS A 138 -1.25 4.60 15.64
C LYS A 138 -2.27 3.51 15.28
N GLU A 139 -2.21 2.36 15.94
CA GLU A 139 -3.13 1.25 15.64
C GLU A 139 -4.60 1.61 15.95
N GLU A 140 -4.80 2.41 16.98
CA GLU A 140 -6.09 2.84 17.50
C GLU A 140 -6.62 4.15 16.87
N SER A 141 -5.79 4.88 16.13
CA SER A 141 -6.20 6.16 15.51
C SER A 141 -6.96 5.94 14.21
N ASP A 142 -7.87 6.86 13.88
CA ASP A 142 -8.47 6.87 12.55
C ASP A 142 -7.43 7.22 11.47
N PRO A 143 -7.49 6.55 10.31
CA PRO A 143 -6.67 6.91 9.16
C PRO A 143 -7.17 8.20 8.50
N TYR A 144 -6.27 8.88 7.79
CA TYR A 144 -6.59 10.06 7.00
C TYR A 144 -5.78 10.10 5.69
N LEU A 145 -6.28 10.87 4.73
CA LEU A 145 -5.60 11.17 3.48
C LEU A 145 -4.79 12.46 3.63
N LYS A 146 -3.62 12.52 3.01
CA LYS A 146 -2.75 13.69 2.96
C LYS A 146 -2.41 14.00 1.51
N VAL A 147 -2.60 15.25 1.11
CA VAL A 147 -2.21 15.75 -0.21
C VAL A 147 -1.20 16.87 -0.02
N ASP A 148 -0.04 16.75 -0.67
CA ASP A 148 1.02 17.76 -0.64
C ASP A 148 1.36 18.31 -2.03
N TYR A 149 1.78 19.57 -2.08
CA TYR A 149 2.36 20.24 -3.25
C TYR A 149 3.47 21.17 -2.79
N ARG A 150 4.69 20.93 -3.27
CA ARG A 150 5.88 21.66 -2.81
C ARG A 150 6.93 21.78 -3.89
N LYS A 151 7.90 22.67 -3.68
CA LYS A 151 9.10 22.78 -4.52
C LYS A 151 10.35 22.52 -3.69
N VAL A 152 11.08 21.44 -4.00
CA VAL A 152 12.24 21.04 -3.20
C VAL A 152 13.34 22.10 -3.27
N GLY A 153 13.79 22.57 -2.10
CA GLY A 153 14.81 23.62 -1.98
C GLY A 153 14.23 25.04 -1.94
N GLN A 154 12.90 25.18 -1.89
CA GLN A 154 12.24 26.46 -1.64
C GLN A 154 11.30 26.32 -0.43
N ASP A 155 11.04 27.44 0.24
CA ASP A 155 10.09 27.53 1.35
C ASP A 155 8.67 27.68 0.81
N PHE A 156 8.22 26.67 0.07
CA PHE A 156 6.87 26.58 -0.47
C PHE A 156 6.35 25.15 -0.30
N ASN A 157 5.32 25.02 0.54
CA ASN A 157 4.68 23.75 0.86
C ASN A 157 3.18 23.99 1.14
N GLU A 158 2.33 23.50 0.24
CA GLU A 158 0.90 23.37 0.46
C GLU A 158 0.62 21.93 0.92
N GLU A 159 0.02 21.77 2.09
CA GLU A 159 -0.34 20.47 2.65
C GLU A 159 -1.77 20.52 3.19
N LYS A 160 -2.57 19.52 2.85
CA LYS A 160 -3.93 19.38 3.37
C LYS A 160 -4.25 17.93 3.70
N THR A 161 -4.95 17.73 4.81
CA THR A 161 -5.43 16.42 5.25
C THR A 161 -6.94 16.31 5.11
N PHE A 162 -7.43 15.09 4.86
CA PHE A 162 -8.83 14.78 4.69
C PHE A 162 -9.18 13.48 5.44
N PRO A 163 -10.36 13.38 6.08
CA PRO A 163 -10.92 12.08 6.45
C PRO A 163 -11.02 11.16 5.23
N ILE A 164 -10.91 9.84 5.41
CA ILE A 164 -10.98 8.87 4.30
C ILE A 164 -12.28 9.01 3.49
N GLN A 165 -13.38 9.41 4.14
CA GLN A 165 -14.69 9.59 3.51
C GLN A 165 -14.70 10.72 2.47
N LEU A 166 -13.75 11.66 2.54
CA LEU A 166 -13.59 12.77 1.58
C LEU A 166 -12.52 12.44 0.51
N LYS A 167 -12.43 11.16 0.11
CA LYS A 167 -11.51 10.68 -0.93
C LYS A 167 -11.60 11.49 -2.21
N ASP A 168 -12.81 11.79 -2.66
CA ASP A 168 -13.04 12.48 -3.94
C ASP A 168 -12.55 13.93 -3.89
N ASP A 169 -12.76 14.64 -2.78
CA ASP A 169 -12.24 16.00 -2.58
C ASP A 169 -10.70 16.01 -2.55
N ALA A 170 -10.10 15.05 -1.84
CA ALA A 170 -8.65 14.88 -1.82
C ALA A 170 -8.11 14.58 -3.22
N LEU A 171 -8.81 13.74 -3.99
CA LEU A 171 -8.43 13.39 -5.35
C LEU A 171 -8.53 14.60 -6.29
N ILE A 172 -9.57 15.42 -6.18
CA ILE A 172 -9.71 16.67 -6.93
C ILE A 172 -8.52 17.59 -6.65
N LEU A 173 -8.16 17.79 -5.37
CA LEU A 173 -7.00 18.61 -5.02
C LEU A 173 -5.71 18.06 -5.62
N PHE A 174 -5.50 16.75 -5.53
CA PHE A 174 -4.31 16.11 -6.08
C PHE A 174 -4.25 16.20 -7.61
N LYS A 175 -5.37 16.04 -8.32
CA LYS A 175 -5.44 16.26 -9.78
C LYS A 175 -5.09 17.71 -10.14
N ASN A 176 -5.55 18.69 -9.36
CA ASN A 176 -5.17 20.09 -9.55
C ASN A 176 -3.66 20.29 -9.37
N HIS A 177 -3.04 19.66 -8.37
CA HIS A 177 -1.60 19.69 -8.17
C HIS A 177 -0.82 18.97 -9.29
N LEU A 178 -1.30 17.83 -9.77
CA LEU A 178 -0.72 17.13 -10.91
C LEU A 178 -0.77 17.99 -12.18
N SER A 179 -1.91 18.63 -12.45
CA SER A 179 -2.03 19.56 -13.58
C SER A 179 -1.00 20.69 -13.46
N LYS A 180 -0.87 21.32 -12.28
CA LYS A 180 0.18 22.32 -12.03
C LYS A 180 1.58 21.75 -12.20
N ALA A 181 1.87 20.53 -11.75
CA ALA A 181 3.22 19.96 -11.80
C ALA A 181 3.64 19.48 -13.21
N ILE A 182 2.69 18.97 -13.99
CA ILE A 182 2.92 18.38 -15.32
C ILE A 182 2.80 19.43 -16.41
N ASN A 183 1.82 20.33 -16.32
CA ASN A 183 1.54 21.31 -17.37
C ASN A 183 2.29 22.64 -17.20
N ASN A 184 2.80 22.97 -15.99
CA ASN A 184 3.50 24.26 -15.83
C ASN A 184 4.81 24.30 -16.61
N LYS A 185 4.86 25.28 -17.53
CA LYS A 185 6.04 25.84 -18.17
C LYS A 185 6.65 27.02 -17.39
N ASP A 186 6.09 27.36 -16.23
CA ASP A 186 6.22 28.69 -15.60
C ASP A 186 7.16 28.78 -14.39
N TYR A 187 8.20 27.93 -14.33
CA TYR A 187 9.34 28.18 -13.45
C TYR A 187 10.60 28.35 -14.31
N LYS A 188 10.61 29.39 -15.15
CA LYS A 188 11.85 29.94 -15.72
C LYS A 188 12.51 30.84 -14.70
#